data_AF-U5DHF7-F1
#
_entry.id   AF-U5DHF7-F1
#
_cell.length_a   1.000
_cell.length_b   1.000
_cell.length_c   1.000
_cell.angle_alpha   90.00
_cell.angle_beta   90.00
_cell.angle_gamma   90.00
#
_symmetry.space_group_name_H-M   'P 1'
#
loop_
_entity.id
_entity.type
_entity.pdbx_description
1 polymer ?
#
loop_
_entity_poly.entity_id
_entity_poly.type
_entity_poly.pdbx_seq_one_letter_code
_entity_poly.pdbx_strand_id
1 'polypeptide(L)'
;MDIDAQIQVLVADAPQDGSHMPRAIAEAIGPILARYARLLASEHYYILQTLDRGDWLLTTVRSRTQPGVEKRLVYAFAKREDAICSQPNADMKVVALSVPVVEVIWRLTAMQSVDSIIFFDKPGNFQSGTEVQRDRLQTDIRSELERWQASQVPSNLA
;
A
#
# COMPACT_ATOMS: atom_id res chain seq x y z
N MET A 1 -1.24 15.86 5.05
CA MET A 1 0.02 15.50 5.73
C MET A 1 0.87 14.97 4.62
N ASP A 2 2.00 15.62 4.35
CA ASP A 2 2.85 15.21 3.24
C ASP A 2 3.43 13.81 3.45
N ILE A 3 4.03 13.29 2.39
CA ILE A 3 4.58 11.93 2.34
C ILE A 3 5.65 11.71 3.40
N ASP A 4 6.51 12.71 3.65
CA ASP A 4 7.62 12.57 4.57
C ASP A 4 7.11 12.51 6.02
N ALA A 5 6.11 13.32 6.37
CA ALA A 5 5.44 13.25 7.65
C ALA A 5 4.69 11.92 7.85
N GLN A 6 4.07 11.35 6.80
CA GLN A 6 3.48 10.01 6.89
C GLN A 6 4.52 8.91 7.16
N ILE A 7 5.74 9.03 6.61
CA ILE A 7 6.83 8.10 6.91
C ILE A 7 7.28 8.23 8.37
N GLN A 8 7.35 9.46 8.91
CA GLN A 8 7.69 9.66 10.32
C GLN A 8 6.68 9.01 11.27
N VAL A 9 5.39 9.00 10.91
CA VAL A 9 4.38 8.25 11.67
C VAL A 9 4.70 6.75 11.68
N LEU A 10 5.07 6.16 10.53
CA LEU A 10 5.49 4.75 10.50
C LEU A 10 6.74 4.46 11.34
N VAL A 11 7.70 5.39 11.39
CA VAL A 11 8.89 5.28 12.24
C VAL A 11 8.53 5.35 13.72
N ALA A 12 7.59 6.23 14.08
CA ALA A 12 7.15 6.38 15.47
C ALA A 12 6.35 5.15 15.95
N ASP A 13 5.52 4.58 15.08
CA ASP A 13 4.68 3.41 15.37
C ASP A 13 5.44 2.07 15.32
N ALA A 14 6.68 2.08 14.83
CA ALA A 14 7.57 0.93 14.82
C ALA A 14 7.81 0.37 16.23
N PRO A 15 7.91 -0.97 16.41
CA PRO A 15 8.34 -1.55 17.68
C PRO A 15 9.66 -0.94 18.14
N GLN A 16 9.68 -0.41 19.37
CA GLN A 16 10.84 0.23 19.99
C GLN A 16 11.65 -0.75 20.85
N ASP A 17 11.50 -2.05 20.62
CA ASP A 17 12.03 -3.15 21.42
C ASP A 17 13.54 -3.40 21.22
N GLY A 18 14.29 -2.35 20.87
CA GLY A 18 15.71 -2.44 20.54
C GLY A 18 15.98 -3.01 19.13
N SER A 19 14.93 -3.29 18.35
CA SER A 19 15.08 -3.68 16.95
C SER A 19 15.56 -2.51 16.09
N HIS A 20 16.33 -2.81 15.04
CA HIS A 20 16.74 -1.83 14.04
C HIS A 20 15.59 -1.33 13.15
N MET A 21 14.33 -1.69 13.48
CA MET A 21 13.16 -1.49 12.64
C MET A 21 12.83 0.00 12.43
N PRO A 22 12.76 0.87 13.48
CA PRO A 22 12.53 2.30 13.26
C PRO A 22 13.59 2.94 12.33
N ARG A 23 14.86 2.54 12.50
CA ARG A 23 15.97 3.02 11.68
C ARG A 23 15.89 2.48 10.24
N ALA A 24 15.54 1.21 10.07
CA ALA A 24 15.32 0.61 8.76
C ALA A 24 14.16 1.27 8.02
N ILE A 25 13.07 1.65 8.71
CA ILE A 25 12.00 2.44 8.10
C ILE A 25 12.52 3.81 7.68
N ALA A 26 13.20 4.53 8.57
CA ALA A 26 13.67 5.87 8.27
C ALA A 26 14.66 5.92 7.10
N GLU A 27 15.62 4.99 7.07
CA GLU A 27 16.78 5.07 6.17
C GLU A 27 16.64 4.23 4.88
N ALA A 28 15.88 3.13 4.91
CA ALA A 28 15.81 2.18 3.79
C ALA A 28 14.39 2.02 3.22
N ILE A 29 13.39 1.76 4.06
CA ILE A 29 12.03 1.44 3.58
C ILE A 29 11.26 2.70 3.20
N GLY A 30 11.34 3.75 4.02
CA GLY A 30 10.68 5.04 3.84
C GLY A 30 10.94 5.65 2.47
N PRO A 31 12.20 5.76 2.01
CA PRO A 31 12.50 6.22 0.65
C PRO A 31 11.82 5.41 -0.47
N ILE A 32 11.68 4.10 -0.31
CA ILE A 32 10.96 3.24 -1.26
C ILE A 32 9.47 3.58 -1.23
N LEU A 33 8.85 3.63 -0.06
CA LEU A 33 7.44 4.01 0.10
C LEU A 33 7.16 5.39 -0.50
N ALA A 34 8.05 6.37 -0.24
CA ALA A 34 7.95 7.71 -0.79
C ALA A 34 7.99 7.71 -2.32
N ARG A 35 8.85 6.89 -2.93
CA ARG A 35 8.93 6.76 -4.39
C ARG A 35 7.60 6.28 -4.97
N TYR A 36 6.98 5.26 -4.39
CA TYR A 36 5.67 4.78 -4.84
C TYR A 36 4.58 5.84 -4.61
N ALA A 37 4.56 6.48 -3.44
CA ALA A 37 3.57 7.51 -3.11
C ALA A 37 3.66 8.74 -4.04
N ARG A 38 4.87 9.18 -4.42
CA ARG A 38 5.07 10.33 -5.33
C ARG A 38 4.64 10.08 -6.77
N LEU A 39 4.44 8.81 -7.17
CA LEU A 39 3.86 8.47 -8.48
C LEU A 39 2.33 8.63 -8.50
N LEU A 40 1.73 8.78 -7.34
CA LEU A 40 0.28 8.88 -7.15
C LEU A 40 -0.13 10.35 -6.98
N ALA A 41 -1.36 10.67 -7.32
CA ALA A 41 -1.81 12.07 -7.36
C ALA A 41 -2.30 12.63 -6.02
N SER A 42 -2.53 11.76 -5.02
CA SER A 42 -3.12 12.14 -3.74
C SER A 42 -2.30 11.63 -2.55
N GLU A 43 -2.30 12.40 -1.46
CA GLU A 43 -1.66 12.02 -0.19
C GLU A 43 -2.52 11.08 0.65
N HIS A 44 -3.79 10.90 0.28
CA HIS A 44 -4.75 10.05 0.96
C HIS A 44 -5.71 9.43 -0.06
N TYR A 45 -6.18 8.23 0.27
CA TYR A 45 -7.15 7.50 -0.54
C TYR A 45 -8.27 6.97 0.33
N TYR A 46 -9.45 6.87 -0.28
CA TYR A 46 -10.62 6.23 0.28
C TYR A 46 -10.62 4.76 -0.12
N ILE A 47 -10.59 3.88 0.87
CA ILE A 47 -10.64 2.42 0.68
C ILE A 47 -11.92 1.91 1.36
N LEU A 48 -12.65 1.04 0.67
CA LEU A 48 -13.80 0.38 1.25
C LEU A 48 -13.35 -0.66 2.28
N GLN A 49 -13.96 -0.63 3.46
CA GLN A 49 -13.76 -1.60 4.53
C GLN A 49 -15.09 -2.22 4.91
N THR A 50 -15.11 -3.53 5.12
CA THR A 50 -16.29 -4.26 5.62
C THR A 50 -16.53 -3.93 7.10
N LEU A 51 -17.77 -3.62 7.47
CA LEU A 51 -18.11 -3.31 8.87
C LEU A 51 -18.06 -4.53 9.77
N ASP A 52 -18.31 -5.73 9.23
CA ASP A 52 -18.38 -6.95 10.03
C ASP A 52 -17.01 -7.45 10.50
N ARG A 53 -15.94 -7.22 9.71
CA ARG A 53 -14.58 -7.72 10.01
C ARG A 53 -13.51 -6.63 10.11
N GLY A 54 -13.79 -5.42 9.63
CA GLY A 54 -12.76 -4.38 9.53
C GLY A 54 -11.72 -4.66 8.44
N ASP A 55 -11.96 -5.62 7.55
CA ASP A 55 -11.06 -5.92 6.44
C ASP A 55 -11.35 -5.02 5.24
N TRP A 56 -10.31 -4.63 4.51
CA TRP A 56 -10.47 -3.96 3.23
C TRP A 56 -11.20 -4.86 2.24
N LEU A 57 -12.07 -4.24 1.43
CA LEU A 57 -12.85 -4.96 0.44
C LEU A 57 -11.94 -5.50 -0.67
N LEU A 58 -11.95 -6.83 -0.81
CA LEU A 58 -11.19 -7.54 -1.84
C LEU A 58 -12.03 -7.72 -3.10
N THR A 59 -11.43 -7.41 -4.25
CA THR A 59 -12.00 -7.63 -5.58
C THR A 59 -11.18 -8.68 -6.32
N THR A 60 -11.79 -9.82 -6.65
CA THR A 60 -11.14 -10.83 -7.50
C THR A 60 -11.44 -10.56 -8.97
N VAL A 61 -10.39 -10.33 -9.75
CA VAL A 61 -10.46 -10.17 -11.20
C VAL A 61 -9.90 -11.41 -11.88
N ARG A 62 -10.64 -11.96 -12.82
CA ARG A 62 -10.23 -13.11 -13.64
C ARG A 62 -9.70 -12.63 -14.97
N SER A 63 -8.56 -13.17 -15.40
CA SER A 63 -8.06 -12.91 -16.74
C SER A 63 -9.03 -13.47 -17.79
N ARG A 64 -9.48 -12.60 -18.70
CA ARG A 64 -10.33 -13.02 -19.83
C ARG A 64 -9.55 -13.80 -20.88
N THR A 65 -8.23 -13.61 -20.95
CA THR A 65 -7.34 -14.24 -21.93
C THR A 65 -6.61 -15.47 -21.39
N GLN A 66 -6.55 -15.63 -20.05
CA GLN A 66 -5.94 -16.78 -19.38
C GLN A 66 -6.90 -17.35 -18.34
N PRO A 67 -7.84 -18.23 -18.76
CA PRO A 67 -8.74 -18.91 -17.84
C PRO A 67 -7.94 -19.66 -16.77
N GLY A 68 -8.14 -19.33 -15.50
CA GLY A 68 -7.41 -19.92 -14.36
C GLY A 68 -6.45 -18.95 -13.64
N VAL A 69 -6.14 -17.79 -14.24
CA VAL A 69 -5.37 -16.74 -13.54
C VAL A 69 -6.35 -15.76 -12.89
N GLU A 70 -6.36 -15.78 -11.56
CA GLU A 70 -7.09 -14.83 -10.72
C GLU A 70 -6.12 -13.83 -10.11
N LYS A 71 -6.58 -12.59 -9.94
CA LYS A 71 -5.85 -11.53 -9.25
C LYS A 71 -6.76 -10.89 -8.22
N ARG A 72 -6.29 -10.77 -6.99
CA ARG A 72 -6.99 -10.19 -5.85
C ARG A 72 -6.51 -8.77 -5.65
N LEU A 73 -7.44 -7.83 -5.74
CA LEU A 73 -7.18 -6.40 -5.77
C LEU A 73 -7.85 -5.70 -4.59
N VAL A 74 -7.27 -4.59 -4.16
CA VAL A 74 -7.97 -3.55 -3.40
C VAL A 74 -8.05 -2.30 -4.27
N TYR A 75 -9.17 -1.59 -4.19
CA TYR A 75 -9.34 -0.31 -4.87
C TYR A 75 -9.23 0.85 -3.88
N ALA A 76 -8.45 1.86 -4.28
CA ALA A 76 -8.18 3.06 -3.52
C ALA A 76 -8.58 4.28 -4.37
N PHE A 77 -9.47 5.12 -3.87
CA PHE A 77 -10.05 6.23 -4.64
C PHE A 77 -9.64 7.59 -4.08
N ALA A 78 -9.32 8.55 -4.94
CA ALA A 78 -9.02 9.91 -4.48
C ALA A 78 -10.25 10.62 -3.87
N LYS A 79 -11.46 10.18 -4.20
CA LYS A 79 -12.73 10.76 -3.72
C LYS A 79 -13.59 9.72 -2.98
N ARG A 80 -14.21 10.15 -1.88
CA ARG A 80 -15.05 9.27 -1.05
C ARG A 80 -16.27 8.73 -1.80
N GLU A 81 -16.91 9.57 -2.59
CA GLU A 81 -18.11 9.20 -3.35
C GLU A 81 -17.79 8.10 -4.37
N ASP A 82 -16.61 8.14 -4.98
CA ASP A 82 -16.20 7.12 -5.95
C ASP A 82 -16.01 5.75 -5.29
N ALA A 83 -15.47 5.73 -4.07
CA ALA A 83 -15.38 4.50 -3.28
C ALA A 83 -16.77 3.95 -2.93
N ILE A 84 -17.72 4.81 -2.56
CA ILE A 84 -19.10 4.37 -2.24
C ILE A 84 -19.81 3.87 -3.51
N CYS A 85 -19.64 4.55 -4.64
CA CYS A 85 -20.21 4.15 -5.93
C CYS A 85 -19.59 2.86 -6.49
N SER A 86 -18.36 2.50 -6.09
CA SER A 86 -17.70 1.27 -6.55
C SER A 86 -18.15 0.01 -5.80
N GLN A 87 -19.10 0.11 -4.88
CA GLN A 87 -19.61 -1.03 -4.13
C GLN A 87 -20.24 -2.05 -5.08
N PRO A 88 -19.87 -3.35 -4.98
CA PRO A 88 -20.41 -4.37 -5.88
C PRO A 88 -21.88 -4.71 -5.58
N ASN A 89 -22.35 -4.45 -4.36
CA ASN A 89 -23.73 -4.66 -3.93
C ASN A 89 -24.11 -3.56 -2.92
N ALA A 90 -25.25 -2.90 -3.16
CA ALA A 90 -25.78 -1.84 -2.30
C ALA A 90 -26.14 -2.31 -0.87
N ASP A 91 -26.40 -3.60 -0.68
CA ASP A 91 -26.71 -4.18 0.63
C ASP A 91 -25.45 -4.49 1.46
N MET A 92 -24.25 -4.35 0.88
CA MET A 92 -23.01 -4.56 1.62
C MET A 92 -22.79 -3.47 2.67
N LYS A 93 -22.61 -3.90 3.92
CA LYS A 93 -22.25 -3.03 5.03
C LYS A 93 -20.77 -2.67 4.96
N VAL A 94 -20.46 -1.60 4.23
CA VAL A 94 -19.10 -1.08 4.11
C VAL A 94 -19.01 0.40 4.45
N VAL A 95 -17.81 0.84 4.79
CA VAL A 95 -17.47 2.25 4.99
C VAL A 95 -16.26 2.62 4.13
N ALA A 96 -16.24 3.84 3.61
CA ALA A 96 -15.09 4.40 2.92
C ALA A 96 -14.18 5.09 3.94
N LEU A 97 -13.03 4.48 4.24
CA LEU A 97 -12.03 5.03 5.15
C LEU A 97 -11.00 5.86 4.38
N SER A 98 -10.74 7.08 4.85
CA SER A 98 -9.60 7.87 4.38
C SER A 98 -8.33 7.34 5.03
N VAL A 99 -7.37 6.89 4.22
CA VAL A 99 -6.11 6.31 4.67
C VAL A 99 -4.94 7.07 4.02
N PRO A 100 -3.91 7.47 4.78
CA PRO A 100 -2.69 8.07 4.23
C PRO A 100 -2.02 7.16 3.20
N VAL A 101 -1.57 7.71 2.07
CA VAL A 101 -1.04 6.93 0.94
C VAL A 101 0.14 6.04 1.32
N VAL A 102 1.03 6.52 2.19
CA VAL A 102 2.18 5.76 2.67
C VAL A 102 1.72 4.57 3.52
N GLU A 103 0.71 4.76 4.36
CA GLU A 103 0.09 3.67 5.14
C GLU A 103 -0.59 2.65 4.23
N VAL A 104 -1.25 3.10 3.14
CA VAL A 104 -1.85 2.20 2.16
C VAL A 104 -0.79 1.29 1.53
N ILE A 105 0.29 1.89 1.04
CA ILE A 105 1.40 1.17 0.39
C ILE A 105 2.10 0.26 1.41
N TRP A 106 2.32 0.73 2.64
CA TRP A 106 2.93 -0.07 3.70
C TRP A 106 2.08 -1.29 4.05
N ARG A 107 0.77 -1.14 4.26
CA ARG A 107 -0.12 -2.26 4.57
C ARG A 107 -0.12 -3.34 3.48
N LEU A 108 -0.02 -2.94 2.21
CA LEU A 108 0.06 -3.89 1.09
C LEU A 108 1.17 -4.93 1.29
N THR A 109 2.31 -4.56 1.89
CA THR A 109 3.43 -5.50 2.09
C THR A 109 3.07 -6.65 3.03
N ALA A 110 2.08 -6.48 3.91
CA ALA A 110 1.62 -7.47 4.87
C ALA A 110 0.37 -8.25 4.41
N MET A 111 -0.34 -7.77 3.38
CA MET A 111 -1.59 -8.39 2.90
C MET A 111 -1.31 -9.59 1.97
N GLN A 112 -1.06 -10.77 2.55
CA GLN A 112 -0.74 -12.00 1.80
C GLN A 112 -1.83 -12.40 0.78
N SER A 113 -3.08 -12.02 1.04
CA SER A 113 -4.21 -12.31 0.15
C SER A 113 -4.45 -11.27 -0.95
N VAL A 114 -3.62 -10.23 -1.03
CA VAL A 114 -3.74 -9.15 -2.03
C VAL A 114 -2.55 -9.20 -2.96
N ASP A 115 -2.81 -9.13 -4.26
CA ASP A 115 -1.77 -9.12 -5.28
C ASP A 115 -1.38 -7.68 -5.64
N SER A 116 -2.36 -6.77 -5.71
CA SER A 116 -2.12 -5.34 -5.99
C SER A 116 -3.17 -4.41 -5.39
N ILE A 117 -2.82 -3.14 -5.29
CA ILE A 117 -3.78 -2.03 -5.09
C ILE A 117 -3.86 -1.21 -6.37
N ILE A 118 -5.08 -0.87 -6.79
CA ILE A 118 -5.33 0.06 -7.91
C ILE A 118 -5.74 1.41 -7.34
N PHE A 119 -4.97 2.44 -7.64
CA PHE A 119 -5.21 3.82 -7.22
C PHE A 119 -5.91 4.59 -8.34
N PHE A 120 -7.14 5.04 -8.07
CA PHE A 120 -7.92 5.88 -8.97
C PHE A 120 -7.74 7.35 -8.58
N ASP A 121 -6.79 7.99 -9.26
CA ASP A 121 -6.33 9.35 -8.99
C ASP A 121 -7.31 10.42 -9.46
N LYS A 122 -8.10 10.13 -10.49
CA LYS A 122 -9.01 11.08 -11.13
C LYS A 122 -10.44 10.78 -10.72
N PRO A 123 -11.13 11.71 -10.04
CA PRO A 123 -12.52 11.50 -9.67
C PRO A 123 -13.43 11.15 -10.86
N GLY A 124 -14.31 10.17 -10.66
CA GLY A 124 -15.22 9.67 -11.70
C GLY A 124 -14.58 8.85 -12.82
N ASN A 125 -13.26 8.58 -12.79
CA ASN A 125 -12.59 7.73 -13.76
C ASN A 125 -12.18 6.38 -13.15
N PHE A 126 -12.96 5.34 -13.46
CA PHE A 126 -12.73 3.96 -13.01
C PHE A 126 -11.95 3.11 -14.03
N GLN A 127 -11.54 3.68 -15.16
CA GLN A 127 -10.90 2.94 -16.26
C GLN A 127 -9.37 3.09 -16.27
N SER A 128 -8.84 4.12 -15.61
CA SER A 128 -7.42 4.42 -15.57
C SER A 128 -6.98 4.59 -14.12
N GLY A 129 -6.34 3.55 -13.60
CA GLY A 129 -5.75 3.57 -12.27
C GLY A 129 -4.27 3.19 -12.32
N THR A 130 -3.53 3.70 -11.34
CA THR A 130 -2.12 3.35 -11.14
C THR A 130 -2.04 2.10 -10.28
N GLU A 131 -1.40 1.05 -10.78
CA GLU A 131 -1.27 -0.21 -10.05
C GLU A 131 0.03 -0.25 -9.23
N VAL A 132 -0.09 -0.60 -7.95
CA VAL A 132 1.04 -1.00 -7.10
C VAL A 132 0.95 -2.49 -6.81
N GLN A 133 1.91 -3.26 -7.33
CA GLN A 133 2.02 -4.71 -7.14
C GLN A 133 2.75 -5.04 -5.84
N ARG A 134 2.19 -5.93 -5.03
CA ARG A 134 2.77 -6.35 -3.74
C ARG A 134 4.15 -6.97 -3.93
N ASP A 135 4.30 -7.90 -4.86
CA ASP A 135 5.56 -8.63 -5.04
C ASP A 135 6.70 -7.72 -5.53
N ARG A 136 6.37 -6.75 -6.39
CA ARG A 136 7.35 -5.74 -6.84
C ARG A 136 7.75 -4.82 -5.69
N LEU A 137 6.79 -4.33 -4.92
CA LEU A 137 7.03 -3.51 -3.75
C LEU A 137 7.91 -4.24 -2.71
N GLN A 138 7.58 -5.50 -2.39
CA GLN A 138 8.37 -6.33 -1.47
C GLN A 138 9.79 -6.58 -2.01
N THR A 139 9.94 -6.78 -3.31
CA THR A 139 11.27 -6.98 -3.95
C THR A 139 12.12 -5.72 -3.86
N ASP A 140 11.54 -4.56 -4.11
CA ASP A 140 12.23 -3.27 -3.99
C ASP A 140 12.65 -3.02 -2.53
N ILE A 141 11.77 -3.28 -1.56
CA ILE A 141 12.06 -3.13 -0.13
C ILE A 141 13.17 -4.08 0.31
N ARG A 142 13.09 -5.37 -0.05
CA ARG A 142 14.11 -6.37 0.30
C ARG A 142 15.48 -5.97 -0.25
N SER A 143 15.54 -5.59 -1.53
CA SER A 143 16.80 -5.18 -2.18
C SER A 143 17.43 -3.98 -1.48
N GLU A 144 16.62 -3.00 -1.04
CA GLU A 144 17.11 -1.83 -0.32
C GLU A 144 17.57 -2.19 1.10
N LEU A 145 16.83 -3.04 1.81
CA LEU A 145 17.19 -3.51 3.15
C LEU A 145 18.51 -4.29 3.14
N GLU A 146 18.74 -5.16 2.16
CA GLU A 146 20.01 -5.90 2.02
C GLU A 146 21.19 -4.95 1.81
N ARG A 147 21.05 -3.93 0.94
CA ARG A 147 22.07 -2.90 0.75
C ARG A 147 22.33 -2.08 2.00
N TRP A 148 21.26 -1.68 2.68
CA TRP A 148 21.35 -0.91 3.92
C TRP A 148 22.04 -1.71 5.03
N GLN A 149 21.71 -3.00 5.20
CA GLN A 149 22.37 -3.87 6.18
C GLN A 149 23.86 -4.06 5.86
N ALA A 150 24.21 -4.27 4.58
CA ALA A 150 25.60 -4.41 4.16
C ALA A 150 26.43 -3.14 4.45
N SER A 151 25.83 -1.95 4.35
CA SER A 151 26.51 -0.70 4.69
C SER A 151 26.64 -0.45 6.20
N GLN A 152 25.90 -1.17 7.04
CA GLN A 152 26.03 -1.10 8.51
C GLN A 152 27.20 -1.93 9.05
N VAL A 153 27.74 -2.90 8.29
CA VAL A 153 28.88 -3.73 8.72
C VAL A 153 30.18 -3.06 8.30
N PRO A 154 31.06 -2.64 9.23
CA PRO A 154 32.34 -2.01 8.87
C PRO A 154 33.22 -2.96 8.07
N SER A 155 33.87 -2.45 7.02
CA SER A 155 34.75 -3.20 6.10
C SER A 155 35.97 -3.88 6.74
N ASN A 156 36.16 -3.77 8.05
CA ASN A 156 37.32 -4.28 8.78
C ASN A 156 37.09 -5.66 9.43
N LEU A 157 36.03 -6.38 9.04
CA LEU A 157 35.67 -7.72 9.55
C LEU A 157 35.52 -8.78 8.45
N ALA A 158 35.98 -8.52 7.21
CA ALA A 158 35.96 -9.46 6.09
C ALA A 158 37.37 -10.02 5.80
#